data_AF-A0A6B2C6X3-F1
#
_entry.id   AF-A0A6B2C6X3-F1
#
_cell.length_a   1.000
_cell.length_b   1.000
_cell.length_c   1.000
_cell.angle_alpha   90.00
_cell.angle_beta   90.00
_cell.angle_gamma   90.00
#
_symmetry.space_group_name_H-M   'P 1'
#
loop_
_entity.id
_entity.type
_entity.pdbx_description
1 polymer ?
#
loop_
_entity_poly.entity_id
_entity_poly.type
_entity_poly.pdbx_seq_one_letter_code
_entity_poly.pdbx_strand_id
1 'polypeptide(L)'
;MSVTSPVFSRSLVGFVKFSFNLITKTGLLIRMPVHAQVYKIGGADLYPMTTRYNYDGIGEIEVPFIPGSSLKGRMRGLLETATKQKFYTTDEKIWSYVRSLTAMKDVDIFLDDIKSRNVISELFGWAAANYKQVKDALNDKQKKNLPTNYNERDIEKLFSESVAPTRLLFSDLYPSSDYVRSLRPRSVADFLEEKPENRIDRVTSAADPREVVRVRPGVEFSGDITLLLYDIDKGKLNEYLNTIVLGMELVEATYLGGSGSRGYGRVVFRNICVKPHKIVKTSSSEGSVFYVKPLVSSHSGETYKELCYDDLEKLKQAVKDLLKILEELFA
;
A
#
# COMPACT_ATOMS: atom_id res chain seq x y z
N MET A 1 -28.40 -20.91 -30.39
CA MET A 1 -27.67 -19.62 -30.45
C MET A 1 -26.26 -19.89 -29.96
N SER A 2 -25.22 -19.56 -30.74
CA SER A 2 -23.84 -19.67 -30.25
C SER A 2 -23.68 -18.69 -29.09
N VAL A 3 -23.42 -19.20 -27.88
CA VAL A 3 -23.10 -18.35 -26.74
C VAL A 3 -21.73 -17.75 -27.00
N THR A 4 -21.69 -16.53 -27.54
CA THR A 4 -20.46 -15.76 -27.65
C THR A 4 -19.96 -15.47 -26.25
N SER A 5 -18.73 -15.85 -25.93
CA SER A 5 -18.12 -15.54 -24.64
C SER A 5 -17.92 -14.02 -24.52
N PRO A 6 -18.14 -13.44 -23.33
CA PRO A 6 -17.94 -12.00 -23.13
C PRO A 6 -16.46 -11.64 -23.30
N VAL A 7 -16.20 -10.45 -23.83
CA VAL A 7 -14.85 -9.93 -24.06
C VAL A 7 -14.63 -8.73 -23.13
N PHE A 8 -13.61 -8.82 -22.28
CA PHE A 8 -13.24 -7.75 -21.36
C PHE A 8 -11.89 -7.15 -21.78
N SER A 9 -11.75 -5.83 -21.68
CA SER A 9 -10.47 -5.15 -21.91
C SER A 9 -10.23 -4.06 -20.87
N ARG A 10 -8.96 -3.84 -20.53
CA ARG A 10 -8.50 -2.76 -19.66
C ARG A 10 -7.19 -2.24 -20.19
N SER A 11 -7.08 -0.93 -20.34
CA SER A 11 -5.82 -0.27 -20.67
C SER A 11 -5.20 0.34 -19.43
N LEU A 12 -3.93 0.01 -19.16
CA LEU A 12 -3.11 0.80 -18.26
C LEU A 12 -2.75 2.11 -18.99
N VAL A 13 -3.23 3.23 -18.46
CA VAL A 13 -3.02 4.57 -19.03
C VAL A 13 -1.65 5.12 -18.61
N GLY A 14 -1.25 4.80 -17.38
CA GLY A 14 -0.01 5.27 -16.80
C GLY A 14 0.12 4.86 -15.35
N PHE A 15 1.11 5.43 -14.67
CA PHE A 15 1.32 5.25 -13.25
C PHE A 15 1.95 6.49 -12.62
N VAL A 16 1.75 6.66 -11.32
CA VAL A 16 2.27 7.78 -10.53
C VAL A 16 3.11 7.21 -9.40
N LYS A 17 4.40 7.55 -9.39
CA LYS A 17 5.32 7.10 -8.34
C LYS A 17 5.45 8.16 -7.26
N PHE A 18 5.15 7.82 -6.02
CA PHE A 18 5.33 8.64 -4.82
C PHE A 18 6.54 8.11 -4.06
N SER A 19 7.71 8.70 -4.27
CA SER A 19 8.93 8.39 -3.52
C SER A 19 9.01 9.25 -2.27
N PHE A 20 9.54 8.73 -1.18
CA PHE A 20 9.64 9.48 0.08
C PHE A 20 10.72 8.91 1.01
N ASN A 21 11.10 9.72 1.99
CA ASN A 21 11.93 9.34 3.13
C ASN A 21 11.02 9.18 4.36
N LEU A 22 11.03 8.01 4.99
CA LEU A 22 10.30 7.72 6.22
C LEU A 22 11.28 7.72 7.39
N ILE A 23 11.15 8.70 8.29
CA ILE A 23 12.06 8.89 9.43
C ILE A 23 11.41 8.38 10.71
N THR A 24 12.14 7.59 11.49
CA THR A 24 11.70 7.14 12.82
C THR A 24 11.81 8.28 13.84
N LYS A 25 10.68 8.74 14.41
CA LYS A 25 10.67 9.70 15.53
C LYS A 25 10.93 9.01 16.88
N THR A 26 10.49 7.76 17.01
CA THR A 26 10.79 6.89 18.16
C THR A 26 11.27 5.54 17.66
N GLY A 27 11.81 4.71 18.56
CA GLY A 27 12.34 3.42 18.15
C GLY A 27 11.28 2.53 17.49
N LEU A 28 11.63 1.94 16.35
CA LEU A 28 10.72 1.17 15.50
C LEU A 28 10.98 -0.33 15.62
N LEU A 29 9.91 -1.10 15.83
CA LEU A 29 9.99 -2.55 15.88
C LEU A 29 9.04 -3.18 14.86
N ILE A 30 9.57 -3.64 13.74
CA ILE A 30 8.89 -4.61 12.87
C ILE A 30 9.54 -5.95 13.16
N ARG A 31 8.79 -6.83 13.81
CA ARG A 31 9.35 -8.06 14.39
C ARG A 31 9.78 -9.02 13.29
N MET A 32 10.98 -9.56 13.45
CA MET A 32 11.42 -10.70 12.65
C MET A 32 10.61 -11.96 13.02
N PRO A 33 10.29 -12.83 12.05
CA PRO A 33 9.66 -14.12 12.35
C PRO A 33 10.52 -14.94 13.31
N VAL A 34 9.87 -15.64 14.25
CA VAL A 34 10.55 -16.39 15.33
C VAL A 34 11.58 -17.38 14.78
N HIS A 35 11.25 -18.10 13.70
CA HIS A 35 12.17 -19.06 13.09
C HIS A 35 13.43 -18.40 12.49
N ALA A 36 13.32 -17.17 11.99
CA ALA A 36 14.46 -16.41 11.49
C ALA A 36 15.31 -15.84 12.64
N GLN A 37 14.72 -15.61 13.82
CA GLN A 37 15.43 -15.11 15.01
C GLN A 37 16.38 -16.13 15.61
N VAL A 38 16.09 -17.44 15.45
CA VAL A 38 16.95 -18.52 15.94
C VAL A 38 18.38 -18.45 15.35
N TYR A 39 18.53 -17.90 14.15
CA TYR A 39 19.84 -17.74 13.51
C TYR A 39 20.64 -16.54 14.02
N LYS A 40 20.05 -15.66 14.85
CA LYS A 40 20.74 -14.56 15.53
C LYS A 40 21.23 -15.05 16.89
N ILE A 41 22.46 -15.57 16.92
CA ILE A 41 23.10 -16.09 18.14
C ILE A 41 23.23 -14.97 19.18
N GLY A 42 22.75 -15.22 20.41
CA GLY A 42 22.89 -14.30 21.55
C GLY A 42 22.02 -13.03 21.49
N GLY A 43 20.97 -13.01 20.66
CA GLY A 43 20.10 -11.85 20.49
C GLY A 43 18.97 -11.76 21.52
N ALA A 44 18.51 -10.54 21.78
CA ALA A 44 17.36 -10.20 22.62
C ALA A 44 16.06 -10.95 22.26
N ASP A 45 15.11 -11.00 23.19
CA ASP A 45 13.80 -11.69 23.03
C ASP A 45 12.96 -11.22 21.84
N LEU A 46 13.24 -10.01 21.34
CA LEU A 46 12.66 -9.47 20.11
C LEU A 46 13.73 -8.77 19.31
N TYR A 47 13.78 -9.11 18.02
CA TYR A 47 14.68 -8.50 17.05
C TYR A 47 13.89 -7.90 15.87
N PRO A 48 14.28 -6.73 15.36
CA PRO A 48 13.66 -6.14 14.18
C PRO A 48 14.06 -6.89 12.90
N MET A 49 13.27 -6.75 11.84
CA MET A 49 13.60 -7.27 10.51
C MET A 49 14.91 -6.65 10.00
N THR A 50 15.87 -7.50 9.60
CA THR A 50 17.11 -7.09 8.94
C THR A 50 17.29 -7.87 7.65
N THR A 51 18.07 -7.30 6.73
CA THR A 51 18.43 -7.92 5.45
C THR A 51 19.75 -7.36 4.95
N ARG A 52 20.38 -8.04 3.99
CA ARG A 52 21.54 -7.49 3.28
C ARG A 52 21.05 -6.65 2.10
N TYR A 53 21.59 -5.45 1.97
CA TYR A 53 21.25 -4.52 0.90
C TYR A 53 22.52 -3.92 0.31
N ASN A 54 22.58 -3.86 -1.03
CA ASN A 54 23.73 -3.34 -1.76
C ASN A 54 23.51 -1.86 -2.11
N TYR A 55 24.35 -1.01 -1.53
CA TYR A 55 24.32 0.44 -1.77
C TYR A 55 25.39 0.83 -2.80
N ASP A 56 24.99 1.65 -3.78
CA ASP A 56 25.91 2.15 -4.79
C ASP A 56 27.04 2.99 -4.17
N GLY A 57 28.28 2.62 -4.49
CA GLY A 57 29.50 3.20 -3.94
C GLY A 57 29.86 2.80 -2.50
N ILE A 58 29.10 1.90 -1.86
CA ILE A 58 29.38 1.43 -0.48
C ILE A 58 29.52 -0.10 -0.44
N GLY A 59 28.69 -0.82 -1.20
CA GLY A 59 28.63 -2.27 -1.21
C GLY A 59 27.50 -2.85 -0.35
N GLU A 60 27.53 -4.16 -0.17
CA GLU A 60 26.50 -4.91 0.54
C GLU A 60 26.71 -4.91 2.06
N ILE A 61 25.77 -4.36 2.80
CA ILE A 61 25.77 -4.32 4.27
C ILE A 61 24.45 -4.85 4.84
N GLU A 62 24.48 -5.36 6.07
CA GLU A 62 23.26 -5.73 6.78
C GLU A 62 22.60 -4.48 7.39
N VAL A 63 21.31 -4.28 7.11
CA VAL A 63 20.52 -3.13 7.53
C VAL A 63 19.15 -3.57 8.06
N PRO A 64 18.51 -2.81 8.97
CA PRO A 64 17.08 -2.98 9.19
C PRO A 64 16.31 -2.60 7.93
N PHE A 65 15.11 -3.15 7.74
CA PHE A 65 14.23 -2.70 6.66
C PHE A 65 12.76 -2.75 7.07
N ILE A 66 11.93 -2.02 6.33
CA ILE A 66 10.47 -2.01 6.50
C ILE A 66 9.87 -2.72 5.29
N PRO A 67 9.24 -3.89 5.46
CA PRO A 67 8.52 -4.52 4.36
C PRO A 67 7.40 -3.62 3.85
N GLY A 68 7.23 -3.52 2.53
CA GLY A 68 6.16 -2.74 1.90
C GLY A 68 4.78 -3.23 2.35
N SER A 69 4.65 -4.53 2.64
CA SER A 69 3.45 -5.13 3.22
C SER A 69 3.12 -4.60 4.63
N SER A 70 4.13 -4.23 5.43
CA SER A 70 3.92 -3.66 6.77
C SER A 70 3.34 -2.25 6.68
N LEU A 71 3.89 -1.41 5.80
CA LEU A 71 3.36 -0.06 5.56
C LEU A 71 1.97 -0.13 4.91
N LYS A 72 1.82 -0.94 3.85
CA LYS A 72 0.54 -1.17 3.15
C LYS A 72 -0.55 -1.65 4.09
N GLY A 73 -0.26 -2.67 4.89
CA GLY A 73 -1.22 -3.27 5.82
C GLY A 73 -1.63 -2.29 6.92
N ARG A 74 -0.66 -1.55 7.48
CA ARG A 74 -0.94 -0.54 8.50
C ARG A 74 -1.82 0.59 7.96
N MET A 75 -1.45 1.13 6.80
CA MET A 75 -2.19 2.18 6.12
C MET A 75 -3.62 1.72 5.77
N ARG A 76 -3.77 0.52 5.21
CA ARG A 76 -5.08 -0.09 4.91
C ARG A 76 -5.96 -0.20 6.16
N GLY A 77 -5.47 -0.82 7.23
CA GLY A 77 -6.28 -1.04 8.43
C GLY A 77 -6.73 0.26 9.11
N LEU A 78 -5.88 1.29 9.09
CA LEU A 78 -6.24 2.63 9.57
C LEU A 78 -7.34 3.27 8.72
N LEU A 79 -7.22 3.18 7.39
CA LEU A 79 -8.24 3.70 6.48
C LEU A 79 -9.57 2.96 6.60
N GLU A 80 -9.54 1.63 6.72
CA GLU A 80 -10.75 0.81 6.89
C GLU A 80 -11.53 1.19 8.15
N THR A 81 -10.81 1.40 9.26
CA THR A 81 -11.42 1.81 10.54
C THR A 81 -11.89 3.26 10.51
N ALA A 82 -11.11 4.18 9.95
CA ALA A 82 -11.49 5.58 9.79
C ALA A 82 -12.73 5.77 8.89
N THR A 83 -12.86 4.94 7.85
CA THR A 83 -13.98 5.02 6.90
C THR A 83 -15.14 4.08 7.25
N LYS A 84 -15.12 3.42 8.43
CA LYS A 84 -16.17 2.53 8.94
C LYS A 84 -16.55 1.41 7.98
N GLN A 85 -15.55 0.78 7.37
CA GLN A 85 -15.75 -0.36 6.47
C GLN A 85 -16.36 -1.57 7.20
N LYS A 86 -17.08 -2.41 6.45
CA LYS A 86 -17.67 -3.66 6.98
C LYS A 86 -16.64 -4.79 6.95
N PHE A 87 -16.28 -5.32 8.11
CA PHE A 87 -15.36 -6.45 8.18
C PHE A 87 -16.10 -7.78 7.99
N TYR A 88 -15.51 -8.67 7.18
CA TYR A 88 -16.01 -10.01 6.94
C TYR A 88 -15.02 -11.04 7.50
N THR A 89 -15.53 -12.20 7.94
CA THR A 89 -14.72 -13.27 8.54
C THR A 89 -14.93 -14.58 7.79
N THR A 90 -13.84 -15.29 7.51
CA THR A 90 -13.84 -16.63 6.88
C THR A 90 -13.38 -17.73 7.84
N ASP A 91 -12.61 -17.37 8.86
CA ASP A 91 -11.97 -18.27 9.83
C ASP A 91 -12.23 -17.81 11.29
N GLU A 92 -13.36 -17.14 11.51
CA GLU A 92 -13.75 -16.51 12.80
C GLU A 92 -12.81 -15.41 13.29
N LYS A 93 -11.86 -14.98 12.44
CA LYS A 93 -10.99 -13.83 12.70
C LYS A 93 -11.39 -12.64 11.85
N ILE A 94 -11.11 -11.44 12.35
CA ILE A 94 -11.41 -10.16 11.70
C ILE A 94 -10.11 -9.63 11.09
N TRP A 95 -9.92 -9.83 9.78
CA TRP A 95 -8.64 -9.53 9.12
C TRP A 95 -8.61 -8.18 8.40
N SER A 96 -9.57 -7.90 7.51
CA SER A 96 -9.65 -6.65 6.75
C SER A 96 -11.02 -6.50 6.10
N TYR A 97 -11.32 -5.35 5.49
CA TYR A 97 -12.40 -5.26 4.52
C TYR A 97 -12.04 -6.15 3.32
N VAL A 98 -12.85 -7.18 3.03
CA VAL A 98 -12.57 -8.10 1.93
C VAL A 98 -13.75 -8.11 0.97
N ARG A 99 -13.56 -7.54 -0.22
CA ARG A 99 -14.33 -7.92 -1.41
C ARG A 99 -14.01 -9.39 -1.70
N SER A 100 -14.89 -10.29 -1.29
CA SER A 100 -14.73 -11.74 -1.47
C SER A 100 -16.10 -12.39 -1.52
N LEU A 101 -16.38 -13.10 -2.62
CA LEU A 101 -17.60 -13.89 -2.77
C LEU A 101 -17.76 -14.86 -1.59
N THR A 102 -16.68 -15.53 -1.18
CA THR A 102 -16.70 -16.51 -0.09
C THR A 102 -17.00 -15.85 1.26
N ALA A 103 -16.38 -14.70 1.55
CA ALA A 103 -16.54 -14.04 2.84
C ALA A 103 -17.88 -13.30 2.97
N MET A 104 -18.37 -12.71 1.87
CA MET A 104 -19.60 -11.93 1.85
C MET A 104 -20.86 -12.81 1.87
N LYS A 105 -20.75 -14.09 1.46
CA LYS A 105 -21.83 -15.11 1.44
C LYS A 105 -23.07 -14.77 0.59
N ASP A 106 -23.13 -13.57 0.02
CA ASP A 106 -24.17 -13.12 -0.90
C ASP A 106 -23.53 -12.43 -2.10
N VAL A 107 -23.86 -12.92 -3.30
CA VAL A 107 -23.37 -12.37 -4.57
C VAL A 107 -23.88 -10.96 -4.82
N ASP A 108 -25.08 -10.58 -4.35
CA ASP A 108 -25.60 -9.22 -4.53
C ASP A 108 -24.75 -8.22 -3.73
N ILE A 109 -24.35 -8.56 -2.50
CA ILE A 109 -23.47 -7.71 -1.67
C ILE A 109 -22.11 -7.54 -2.36
N PHE A 110 -21.57 -8.60 -2.96
CA PHE A 110 -20.33 -8.55 -3.72
C PHE A 110 -20.45 -7.67 -4.97
N LEU A 111 -21.55 -7.79 -5.72
CA LEU A 111 -21.82 -6.98 -6.91
C LEU A 111 -22.09 -5.52 -6.55
N ASP A 112 -22.78 -5.24 -5.45
CA ASP A 112 -22.98 -3.89 -4.91
C ASP A 112 -21.65 -3.22 -4.55
N ASP A 113 -20.70 -3.96 -3.96
CA ASP A 113 -19.37 -3.44 -3.69
C ASP A 113 -18.58 -3.15 -4.98
N ILE A 114 -18.60 -4.05 -5.98
CA ILE A 114 -18.01 -3.76 -7.30
C ILE A 114 -18.63 -2.50 -7.91
N LYS A 115 -19.96 -2.40 -7.88
CA LYS A 115 -20.71 -1.25 -8.40
C LYS A 115 -20.37 0.05 -7.67
N SER A 116 -20.17 -0.01 -6.37
CA SER A 116 -19.80 1.15 -5.54
C SER A 116 -18.38 1.64 -5.82
N ARG A 117 -17.53 0.78 -6.39
CA ARG A 117 -16.11 1.07 -6.60
C ARG A 117 -15.43 1.57 -5.33
N ASN A 118 -15.59 0.80 -4.24
CA ASN A 118 -14.98 1.08 -2.95
C ASN A 118 -13.48 1.35 -3.09
N VAL A 119 -13.05 2.57 -2.72
CA VAL A 119 -11.67 3.03 -2.96
C VAL A 119 -10.62 2.19 -2.25
N ILE A 120 -10.90 1.67 -1.06
CA ILE A 120 -9.94 0.85 -0.32
C ILE A 120 -9.67 -0.46 -1.08
N SER A 121 -10.71 -1.10 -1.61
CA SER A 121 -10.54 -2.32 -2.42
C SER A 121 -9.81 -2.06 -3.73
N GLU A 122 -10.07 -0.93 -4.39
CA GLU A 122 -9.39 -0.60 -5.64
C GLU A 122 -7.90 -0.28 -5.43
N LEU A 123 -7.59 0.52 -4.42
CA LEU A 123 -6.23 0.92 -4.10
C LEU A 123 -5.41 -0.22 -3.49
N PHE A 124 -5.92 -0.88 -2.44
CA PHE A 124 -5.15 -1.86 -1.66
C PHE A 124 -5.33 -3.30 -2.14
N GLY A 125 -6.31 -3.55 -3.01
CA GLY A 125 -6.58 -4.85 -3.60
C GLY A 125 -7.54 -5.70 -2.77
N TRP A 126 -8.00 -6.78 -3.39
CA TRP A 126 -8.97 -7.72 -2.82
C TRP A 126 -8.71 -9.15 -3.32
N ALA A 127 -9.35 -10.15 -2.69
CA ALA A 127 -9.16 -11.55 -3.04
C ALA A 127 -9.79 -11.86 -4.41
N ALA A 128 -8.99 -12.25 -5.39
CA ALA A 128 -9.45 -12.41 -6.77
C ALA A 128 -10.66 -13.37 -6.88
N ALA A 129 -11.73 -12.87 -7.50
CA ALA A 129 -12.85 -13.68 -7.97
C ALA A 129 -12.91 -13.60 -9.49
N ASN A 130 -12.98 -14.74 -10.16
CA ASN A 130 -13.09 -14.76 -11.62
C ASN A 130 -14.55 -14.62 -12.08
N TYR A 131 -14.73 -14.20 -13.34
CA TYR A 131 -16.05 -13.96 -13.93
C TYR A 131 -16.99 -15.17 -13.80
N LYS A 132 -16.47 -16.37 -14.03
CA LYS A 132 -17.23 -17.61 -13.93
C LYS A 132 -17.75 -17.85 -12.51
N GLN A 133 -16.92 -17.67 -11.48
CA GLN A 133 -17.33 -17.83 -10.08
C GLN A 133 -18.49 -16.89 -9.69
N VAL A 134 -18.46 -15.63 -10.17
CA VAL A 134 -19.54 -14.67 -9.90
C VAL A 134 -20.84 -15.10 -10.62
N LYS A 135 -20.73 -15.52 -11.88
CA LYS A 135 -21.88 -16.01 -12.65
C LYS A 135 -22.49 -17.29 -12.05
N ASP A 136 -21.66 -18.25 -11.65
CA ASP A 136 -22.10 -19.49 -11.00
C ASP A 136 -22.80 -19.18 -9.67
N ALA A 137 -22.27 -18.25 -8.87
CA ALA A 137 -22.89 -17.81 -7.62
C ALA A 137 -24.27 -17.15 -7.83
N LEU A 138 -24.42 -16.31 -8.87
CA LEU A 138 -25.70 -15.71 -9.23
C LEU A 138 -26.72 -16.78 -9.68
N ASN A 139 -26.28 -17.70 -10.55
CA ASN A 139 -27.13 -18.77 -11.05
C ASN A 139 -27.60 -19.70 -9.93
N ASP A 140 -26.74 -20.02 -8.96
CA ASP A 140 -27.10 -20.81 -7.79
C ASP A 140 -28.10 -20.09 -6.88
N LYS A 141 -28.00 -18.77 -6.74
CA LYS A 141 -28.97 -17.94 -6.01
C LYS A 141 -30.35 -17.96 -6.69
N GLN A 142 -30.38 -17.81 -8.01
CA GLN A 142 -31.60 -17.87 -8.81
C GLN A 142 -32.26 -19.26 -8.79
N LYS A 143 -31.49 -20.34 -8.92
CA LYS A 143 -32.01 -21.73 -8.80
C LYS A 143 -32.67 -22.00 -7.45
N LYS A 144 -32.20 -21.35 -6.39
CA LYS A 144 -32.78 -21.45 -5.05
C LYS A 144 -33.99 -20.53 -4.83
N ASN A 145 -34.46 -19.83 -5.87
CA ASN A 145 -35.53 -18.81 -5.80
C ASN A 145 -35.27 -17.72 -4.74
N LEU A 146 -33.99 -17.41 -4.48
CA LEU A 146 -33.62 -16.31 -3.59
C LEU A 146 -33.68 -14.98 -4.36
N PRO A 147 -34.12 -13.88 -3.73
CA PRO A 147 -34.26 -12.59 -4.39
C PRO A 147 -32.88 -12.03 -4.81
N THR A 148 -32.79 -11.55 -6.05
CA THR A 148 -31.58 -10.89 -6.60
C THR A 148 -31.97 -9.65 -7.37
N ASN A 149 -31.15 -8.59 -7.24
CA ASN A 149 -31.28 -7.36 -8.03
C ASN A 149 -30.50 -7.43 -9.35
N TYR A 150 -29.79 -8.53 -9.60
CA TYR A 150 -28.83 -8.67 -10.68
C TYR A 150 -29.16 -9.84 -11.60
N ASN A 151 -28.85 -9.67 -12.89
CA ASN A 151 -28.86 -10.71 -13.91
C ASN A 151 -27.46 -10.85 -14.56
N GLU A 152 -27.29 -11.83 -15.46
CA GLU A 152 -25.98 -12.07 -16.09
C GLU A 152 -25.45 -10.87 -16.89
N ARG A 153 -26.33 -10.06 -17.51
CA ARG A 153 -25.91 -8.86 -18.26
C ARG A 153 -25.36 -7.78 -17.32
N ASP A 154 -25.88 -7.69 -16.11
CA ASP A 154 -25.36 -6.75 -15.11
C ASP A 154 -23.94 -7.15 -14.67
N ILE A 155 -23.66 -8.46 -14.53
CA ILE A 155 -22.30 -8.94 -14.23
C ILE A 155 -21.35 -8.55 -15.36
N GLU A 156 -21.73 -8.81 -16.61
CA GLU A 156 -20.91 -8.45 -17.78
C GLU A 156 -20.61 -6.94 -17.82
N LYS A 157 -21.62 -6.11 -17.55
CA LYS A 157 -21.46 -4.66 -17.47
C LYS A 157 -20.51 -4.25 -16.34
N LEU A 158 -20.69 -4.78 -15.13
CA LEU A 158 -19.84 -4.46 -13.98
C LEU A 158 -18.38 -4.88 -14.20
N PHE A 159 -18.15 -6.06 -14.77
CA PHE A 159 -16.80 -6.50 -15.15
C PHE A 159 -16.20 -5.63 -16.25
N SER A 160 -17.02 -5.10 -17.17
CA SER A 160 -16.58 -4.23 -18.27
C SER A 160 -16.36 -2.78 -17.85
N GLU A 161 -16.98 -2.29 -16.78
CA GLU A 161 -16.93 -0.86 -16.42
C GLU A 161 -16.24 -0.58 -15.07
N SER A 162 -16.21 -1.55 -14.14
CA SER A 162 -15.85 -1.29 -12.73
C SER A 162 -14.69 -2.12 -12.19
N VAL A 163 -14.36 -3.25 -12.82
CA VAL A 163 -13.29 -4.13 -12.32
C VAL A 163 -11.95 -3.81 -13.00
N ALA A 164 -10.87 -3.63 -12.23
CA ALA A 164 -9.49 -3.68 -12.75
C ALA A 164 -8.52 -4.16 -11.65
N PRO A 165 -7.25 -4.45 -11.96
CA PRO A 165 -6.24 -4.87 -10.97
C PRO A 165 -5.99 -3.84 -9.86
N THR A 166 -5.38 -4.28 -8.75
CA THR A 166 -4.98 -3.42 -7.62
C THR A 166 -4.15 -2.22 -8.08
N ARG A 167 -4.45 -1.02 -7.56
CA ARG A 167 -3.76 0.21 -7.99
C ARG A 167 -2.50 0.56 -7.20
N LEU A 168 -2.41 0.27 -5.90
CA LEU A 168 -1.23 0.61 -5.11
C LEU A 168 -0.25 -0.54 -4.96
N LEU A 169 0.98 -0.25 -5.38
CA LEU A 169 2.17 -1.07 -5.13
C LEU A 169 3.04 -0.36 -4.09
N PHE A 170 3.52 -1.09 -3.09
CA PHE A 170 4.40 -0.57 -2.05
C PHE A 170 5.75 -1.27 -2.18
N SER A 171 6.83 -0.50 -2.32
CA SER A 171 8.17 -1.05 -2.24
C SER A 171 8.51 -1.42 -0.79
N ASP A 172 9.51 -2.28 -0.60
CA ASP A 172 10.21 -2.35 0.67
C ASP A 172 10.99 -1.04 0.87
N LEU A 173 11.19 -0.63 2.13
CA LEU A 173 11.96 0.57 2.47
C LEU A 173 13.26 0.16 3.17
N TYR A 174 14.36 0.72 2.70
CA TYR A 174 15.71 0.50 3.23
C TYR A 174 16.30 1.83 3.71
N PRO A 175 17.27 1.84 4.64
CA PRO A 175 17.94 3.08 5.02
C PRO A 175 18.37 3.88 3.79
N SER A 176 18.17 5.20 3.78
CA SER A 176 18.50 5.99 2.59
C SER A 176 20.01 5.96 2.33
N SER A 177 20.41 6.08 1.06
CA SER A 177 21.84 6.08 0.70
C SER A 177 22.58 7.22 1.41
N ASP A 178 21.95 8.39 1.53
CA ASP A 178 22.52 9.55 2.22
C ASP A 178 22.68 9.30 3.72
N TYR A 179 21.67 8.69 4.35
CA TYR A 179 21.75 8.30 5.76
C TYR A 179 22.89 7.31 6.00
N VAL A 180 23.03 6.26 5.18
CA VAL A 180 24.10 5.26 5.31
C VAL A 180 25.48 5.89 5.12
N ARG A 181 25.65 6.78 4.12
CA ARG A 181 26.91 7.52 3.91
C ARG A 181 27.27 8.41 5.10
N SER A 182 26.27 9.04 5.71
CA SER A 182 26.47 9.89 6.89
C SER A 182 26.82 9.09 8.14
N LEU A 183 26.14 7.95 8.36
CA LEU A 183 26.31 7.10 9.54
C LEU A 183 27.63 6.31 9.50
N ARG A 184 28.07 5.89 8.30
CA ARG A 184 29.23 5.01 8.09
C ARG A 184 29.18 3.76 8.99
N PRO A 185 28.12 2.94 8.88
CA PRO A 185 27.89 1.82 9.79
C PRO A 185 28.98 0.76 9.64
N ARG A 186 29.44 0.24 10.77
CA ARG A 186 30.34 -0.93 10.86
C ARG A 186 29.53 -2.23 10.89
N SER A 187 28.33 -2.18 11.45
CA SER A 187 27.41 -3.32 11.52
C SER A 187 25.96 -2.87 11.62
N VAL A 188 25.02 -3.82 11.53
CA VAL A 188 23.60 -3.55 11.73
C VAL A 188 23.30 -2.94 13.11
N ALA A 189 24.13 -3.20 14.13
CA ALA A 189 23.95 -2.67 15.48
C ALA A 189 24.01 -1.13 15.54
N ASP A 190 24.69 -0.48 14.58
CA ASP A 190 24.75 0.99 14.52
C ASP A 190 23.37 1.60 14.19
N PHE A 191 22.43 0.81 13.66
CA PHE A 191 21.04 1.23 13.41
C PHE A 191 20.08 0.87 14.56
N LEU A 192 20.52 0.07 15.52
CA LEU A 192 19.66 -0.59 16.49
C LEU A 192 19.99 -0.16 17.92
N GLU A 193 18.97 -0.10 18.77
CA GLU A 193 19.10 0.10 20.22
C GLU A 193 18.39 -1.02 20.97
N GLU A 194 18.96 -1.36 22.12
CA GLU A 194 18.30 -2.18 23.12
C GLU A 194 17.40 -1.30 23.97
N LYS A 195 16.18 -1.77 24.20
CA LYS A 195 15.26 -1.18 25.15
C LYS A 195 14.73 -2.27 26.08
N PRO A 196 15.16 -2.29 27.36
CA PRO A 196 14.56 -3.19 28.32
C PRO A 196 13.08 -2.81 28.54
N GLU A 197 12.21 -3.81 28.61
CA GLU A 197 10.81 -3.67 28.99
C GLU A 197 10.47 -4.67 30.08
N ASN A 198 9.64 -4.28 31.04
CA ASN A 198 9.18 -5.20 32.07
C ASN A 198 7.70 -5.52 31.87
N ARG A 199 7.35 -6.80 31.97
CA ARG A 199 6.00 -7.20 32.36
C ARG A 199 5.93 -7.17 33.89
N ILE A 200 4.76 -6.84 34.43
CA ILE A 200 4.57 -6.75 35.88
C ILE A 200 3.42 -7.68 36.23
N ASP A 201 3.69 -8.64 37.12
CA ASP A 201 2.66 -9.46 37.74
C ASP A 201 1.72 -8.55 38.54
N ARG A 202 0.41 -8.64 38.24
CA ARG A 202 -0.59 -7.74 38.83
C ARG A 202 -0.94 -8.08 40.28
N VAL A 203 -0.58 -9.27 40.77
CA VAL A 203 -0.81 -9.72 42.14
C VAL A 203 0.44 -9.51 42.98
N THR A 204 1.60 -9.94 42.50
CA THR A 204 2.84 -9.90 43.29
C THR A 204 3.67 -8.65 43.05
N SER A 205 3.34 -7.84 42.04
CA SER A 205 4.16 -6.72 41.54
C SER A 205 5.57 -7.13 41.10
N ALA A 206 5.85 -8.43 40.93
CA ALA A 206 7.12 -8.92 40.44
C ALA A 206 7.35 -8.50 38.99
N ALA A 207 8.58 -8.07 38.69
CA ALA A 207 9.01 -7.75 37.34
C ALA A 207 9.39 -9.03 36.59
N ASP A 208 8.94 -9.14 35.34
CA ASP A 208 9.33 -10.13 34.35
C ASP A 208 10.03 -9.36 33.21
N PRO A 209 11.37 -9.16 33.30
CA PRO A 209 12.13 -8.37 32.34
C PRO A 209 12.19 -9.02 30.97
N ARG A 210 12.21 -8.19 29.94
CA ARG A 210 12.32 -8.58 28.54
C ARG A 210 13.28 -7.66 27.82
N GLU A 211 14.13 -8.22 26.98
CA GLU A 211 15.01 -7.45 26.11
C GLU A 211 14.37 -7.26 24.74
N VAL A 212 14.27 -6.02 24.29
CA VAL A 212 13.71 -5.67 22.99
C VAL A 212 14.75 -4.87 22.22
N VAL A 213 15.27 -5.44 21.15
CA VAL A 213 16.05 -4.69 20.16
C VAL A 213 15.09 -4.04 19.18
N ARG A 214 15.35 -2.79 18.82
CA ARG A 214 14.54 -2.02 17.87
C ARG A 214 15.42 -1.09 17.06
N VAL A 215 14.91 -0.60 15.94
CA VAL A 215 15.57 0.44 15.15
C VAL A 215 15.60 1.73 15.97
N ARG A 216 16.72 2.44 15.97
CA ARG A 216 16.90 3.72 16.67
C ARG A 216 15.94 4.80 16.15
N PRO A 217 15.56 5.78 16.98
CA PRO A 217 15.05 7.05 16.49
C PRO A 217 16.06 7.73 15.56
N GLY A 218 15.58 8.46 14.56
CA GLY A 218 16.36 9.20 13.58
C GLY A 218 16.80 8.40 12.35
N VAL A 219 16.54 7.10 12.30
CA VAL A 219 16.85 6.29 11.13
C VAL A 219 15.90 6.67 9.99
N GLU A 220 16.49 7.02 8.85
CA GLU A 220 15.77 7.43 7.66
C GLU A 220 15.72 6.28 6.65
N PHE A 221 14.52 5.90 6.21
CA PHE A 221 14.29 4.87 5.20
C PHE A 221 13.77 5.48 3.90
N SER A 222 14.28 5.07 2.74
CA SER A 222 13.76 5.44 1.42
C SER A 222 12.87 4.34 0.86
N GLY A 223 11.74 4.72 0.25
CA GLY A 223 10.89 3.81 -0.52
C GLY A 223 9.87 4.54 -1.37
N ASP A 224 8.94 3.79 -1.96
CA ASP A 224 7.92 4.34 -2.83
C ASP A 224 6.57 3.63 -2.78
N ILE A 225 5.53 4.41 -3.09
CA ILE A 225 4.18 3.95 -3.39
C ILE A 225 3.91 4.26 -4.86
N THR A 226 3.57 3.25 -5.66
CA THR A 226 3.21 3.44 -7.07
C THR A 226 1.70 3.25 -7.25
N LEU A 227 1.03 4.27 -7.78
CA LEU A 227 -0.37 4.26 -8.18
C LEU A 227 -0.50 3.92 -9.67
N LEU A 228 -1.02 2.74 -9.99
CA LEU A 228 -1.41 2.37 -11.35
C LEU A 228 -2.74 3.02 -11.71
N LEU A 229 -2.88 3.48 -12.96
CA LEU A 229 -4.10 4.13 -13.44
C LEU A 229 -4.60 3.45 -14.71
N TYR A 230 -5.81 2.90 -14.64
CA TYR A 230 -6.49 2.29 -15.78
C TYR A 230 -7.46 3.27 -16.44
N ASP A 231 -7.86 2.99 -17.68
CA ASP A 231 -8.86 3.74 -18.46
C ASP A 231 -10.14 4.11 -17.68
N ILE A 232 -10.58 3.28 -16.75
CA ILE A 232 -11.75 3.54 -15.91
C ILE A 232 -11.52 4.49 -14.71
N ASP A 233 -10.29 4.92 -14.44
CA ASP A 233 -9.92 5.57 -13.17
C ASP A 233 -9.96 7.11 -13.21
N LYS A 234 -10.22 7.75 -14.37
CA LYS A 234 -10.23 9.22 -14.52
C LYS A 234 -11.11 9.92 -13.48
N GLY A 235 -12.34 9.44 -13.31
CA GLY A 235 -13.31 10.01 -12.36
C GLY A 235 -13.02 9.73 -10.88
N LYS A 236 -11.96 8.97 -10.57
CA LYS A 236 -11.63 8.52 -9.21
C LYS A 236 -10.31 9.08 -8.69
N LEU A 237 -9.55 9.80 -9.52
CA LEU A 237 -8.25 10.37 -9.16
C LEU A 237 -8.28 11.18 -7.86
N ASN A 238 -9.27 12.06 -7.70
CA ASN A 238 -9.40 12.86 -6.48
C ASN A 238 -9.62 11.97 -5.24
N GLU A 239 -10.47 10.96 -5.33
CA GLU A 239 -10.71 10.01 -4.24
C GLU A 239 -9.43 9.22 -3.92
N TYR A 240 -8.68 8.82 -4.94
CA TYR A 240 -7.43 8.08 -4.80
C TYR A 240 -6.35 8.90 -4.10
N LEU A 241 -6.08 10.11 -4.57
CA LEU A 241 -5.08 11.00 -3.99
C LEU A 241 -5.39 11.33 -2.53
N ASN A 242 -6.64 11.71 -2.23
CA ASN A 242 -7.05 12.01 -0.86
C ASN A 242 -6.93 10.77 0.04
N THR A 243 -7.23 9.57 -0.46
CA THR A 243 -7.07 8.33 0.30
C THR A 243 -5.60 8.00 0.59
N ILE A 244 -4.70 8.24 -0.37
CA ILE A 244 -3.25 8.08 -0.16
C ILE A 244 -2.75 9.06 0.91
N VAL A 245 -3.06 10.35 0.77
CA VAL A 245 -2.65 11.39 1.73
C VAL A 245 -3.21 11.10 3.12
N LEU A 246 -4.51 10.77 3.23
CA LEU A 246 -5.13 10.41 4.50
C LEU A 246 -4.47 9.18 5.13
N GLY A 247 -4.14 8.16 4.34
CA GLY A 247 -3.50 6.97 4.88
C GLY A 247 -2.08 7.25 5.41
N MET A 248 -1.32 8.11 4.73
CA MET A 248 -0.01 8.59 5.23
C MET A 248 -0.19 9.38 6.53
N GLU A 249 -1.18 10.28 6.59
CA GLU A 249 -1.48 11.11 7.76
C GLU A 249 -1.85 10.26 8.98
N LEU A 250 -2.68 9.23 8.78
CA LEU A 250 -3.06 8.30 9.84
C LEU A 250 -1.85 7.49 10.35
N VAL A 251 -0.89 7.15 9.49
CA VAL A 251 0.34 6.47 9.89
C VAL A 251 1.20 7.39 10.76
N GLU A 252 1.40 8.65 10.37
CA GLU A 252 2.16 9.64 11.17
C GLU A 252 1.50 9.95 12.52
N ALA A 253 0.17 10.14 12.51
CA ALA A 253 -0.61 10.45 13.71
C ALA A 253 -0.69 9.27 14.69
N THR A 254 -0.40 8.05 14.22
CA THR A 254 -0.39 6.84 15.03
C THR A 254 1.01 6.24 15.09
N TYR A 255 1.20 5.01 14.62
CA TYR A 255 2.48 4.31 14.66
C TYR A 255 2.56 3.27 13.55
N LEU A 256 3.79 2.82 13.26
CA LEU A 256 4.13 1.71 12.39
C LEU A 256 4.77 0.57 13.21
N GLY A 257 4.52 -0.68 12.83
CA GLY A 257 5.08 -1.84 13.52
C GLY A 257 4.40 -2.18 14.85
N GLY A 258 5.14 -2.85 15.74
CA GLY A 258 4.64 -3.34 17.02
C GLY A 258 4.82 -2.37 18.18
N SER A 259 4.10 -2.63 19.27
CA SER A 259 4.25 -1.93 20.57
C SER A 259 3.98 -0.41 20.55
N GLY A 260 3.16 0.08 19.61
CA GLY A 260 2.84 1.51 19.50
C GLY A 260 2.20 2.14 20.74
N SER A 261 1.39 1.39 21.49
CA SER A 261 0.84 1.85 22.78
C SER A 261 1.91 2.08 23.86
N ARG A 262 3.11 1.50 23.67
CA ARG A 262 4.30 1.70 24.52
C ARG A 262 5.26 2.75 23.95
N GLY A 263 4.82 3.55 22.97
CA GLY A 263 5.59 4.65 22.39
C GLY A 263 6.52 4.28 21.23
N TYR A 264 6.37 3.09 20.64
CA TYR A 264 7.18 2.65 19.51
C TYR A 264 6.62 3.16 18.17
N GLY A 265 7.50 3.25 17.17
CA GLY A 265 7.11 3.35 15.77
C GLY A 265 6.41 4.64 15.39
N ARG A 266 6.63 5.76 16.09
CA ARG A 266 6.24 7.08 15.56
C ARG A 266 7.13 7.38 14.36
N VAL A 267 6.54 7.74 13.23
CA VAL A 267 7.26 8.01 11.98
C VAL A 267 6.80 9.32 11.35
N VAL A 268 7.57 9.82 10.39
CA VAL A 268 7.21 10.99 9.57
C VAL A 268 7.70 10.81 8.14
N PHE A 269 6.87 11.19 7.17
CA PHE A 269 7.20 11.26 5.76
C PHE A 269 7.85 12.61 5.46
N ARG A 270 8.99 12.57 4.78
CA ARG A 270 9.74 13.73 4.29
C ARG A 270 10.12 13.52 2.84
N ASN A 271 10.47 14.61 2.16
CA ASN A 271 11.00 14.59 0.79
C ASN A 271 10.11 13.76 -0.15
N ILE A 272 8.80 14.04 -0.12
CA ILE A 272 7.82 13.28 -0.89
C ILE A 272 7.82 13.79 -2.32
N CYS A 273 8.24 12.96 -3.27
CA CYS A 273 8.33 13.31 -4.67
C CYS A 273 7.36 12.50 -5.53
N VAL A 274 6.63 13.19 -6.41
CA VAL A 274 5.59 12.63 -7.27
C VAL A 274 6.04 12.64 -8.73
N LYS A 275 6.13 11.46 -9.35
CA LYS A 275 6.54 11.24 -10.75
C LYS A 275 5.45 10.55 -11.57
N PRO A 276 4.64 11.30 -12.33
CA PRO A 276 3.70 10.71 -13.28
C PRO A 276 4.38 10.19 -14.54
N HIS A 277 3.94 9.02 -15.01
CA HIS A 277 4.40 8.37 -16.23
C HIS A 277 3.20 7.95 -17.07
N LYS A 278 3.22 8.30 -18.36
CA LYS A 278 2.17 7.96 -19.33
C LYS A 278 2.62 6.82 -20.22
N ILE A 279 1.70 5.91 -20.55
CA ILE A 279 1.90 4.91 -21.59
C ILE A 279 1.43 5.51 -22.91
N VAL A 280 2.33 5.59 -23.88
CA VAL A 280 2.08 6.20 -25.19
C VAL A 280 2.15 5.12 -26.26
N LYS A 281 1.20 5.17 -27.20
CA LYS A 281 1.18 4.34 -28.40
C LYS A 281 1.64 5.18 -29.59
N THR A 282 2.66 4.74 -30.31
CA THR A 282 3.04 5.30 -31.61
C THR A 282 2.75 4.30 -32.71
N SER A 283 2.11 4.77 -33.78
CA SER A 283 1.82 3.97 -34.97
C SER A 283 2.82 4.30 -36.07
N SER A 284 3.39 3.28 -36.68
CA SER A 284 4.25 3.37 -37.87
C SER A 284 3.74 2.40 -38.94
N SER A 285 4.32 2.45 -40.14
CA SER A 285 4.06 1.47 -41.22
C SER A 285 4.40 0.02 -40.82
N GLU A 286 5.25 -0.17 -39.81
CA GLU A 286 5.67 -1.49 -39.29
C GLU A 286 4.82 -1.97 -38.10
N GLY A 287 3.81 -1.20 -37.67
CA GLY A 287 2.91 -1.54 -36.58
C GLY A 287 2.91 -0.52 -35.43
N SER A 288 2.29 -0.89 -34.30
CA SER A 288 2.19 -0.03 -33.12
C SER A 288 3.13 -0.45 -32.00
N VAL A 289 3.90 0.51 -31.48
CA VAL A 289 4.81 0.32 -30.34
C VAL A 289 4.27 1.10 -29.14
N PHE A 290 4.36 0.50 -27.96
CA PHE A 290 4.05 1.14 -26.69
C PHE A 290 5.33 1.44 -25.91
N TYR A 291 5.42 2.63 -25.32
CA TYR A 291 6.52 3.00 -24.44
C TYR A 291 6.04 3.88 -23.29
N VAL A 292 6.87 3.97 -22.25
CA VAL A 292 6.62 4.81 -21.07
C VAL A 292 7.32 6.15 -21.27
N LYS A 293 6.60 7.25 -21.04
CA LYS A 293 7.15 8.60 -21.07
C LYS A 293 6.82 9.32 -19.75
N PRO A 294 7.79 9.96 -19.07
CA PRO A 294 7.49 10.85 -17.95
C PRO A 294 6.52 11.94 -18.42
N LEU A 295 5.46 12.18 -17.65
CA LEU A 295 4.59 13.31 -17.93
C LEU A 295 5.33 14.59 -17.54
N VAL A 296 5.49 15.47 -18.52
CA VAL A 296 6.16 16.75 -18.37
C VAL A 296 5.04 17.79 -18.30
N SER A 297 4.81 18.34 -17.11
CA SER A 297 3.74 19.33 -16.90
C SER A 297 4.32 20.73 -16.78
N SER A 298 3.64 21.71 -17.37
CA SER A 298 3.94 23.14 -17.20
C SER A 298 3.05 23.70 -16.10
N HIS A 299 3.61 23.97 -14.92
CA HIS A 299 2.90 24.64 -13.82
C HIS A 299 3.57 25.97 -13.52
N SER A 300 2.81 27.06 -13.41
CA SER A 300 3.32 28.41 -13.12
C SER A 300 4.46 28.89 -14.04
N GLY A 301 4.54 28.40 -15.29
CA GLY A 301 5.60 28.76 -16.25
C GLY A 301 6.86 27.90 -16.16
N GLU A 302 6.94 26.98 -15.21
CA GLU A 302 8.05 26.03 -15.06
C GLU A 302 7.63 24.62 -15.47
N THR A 303 8.58 23.89 -16.06
CA THR A 303 8.35 22.57 -16.65
C THR A 303 8.94 21.50 -15.72
N TYR A 304 8.10 20.68 -15.10
CA TYR A 304 8.53 19.68 -14.13
C TYR A 304 8.26 18.25 -14.60
N LYS A 305 9.25 17.37 -14.36
CA LYS A 305 9.14 15.90 -14.50
C LYS A 305 8.82 15.21 -13.16
N GLU A 306 9.02 15.93 -12.07
CA GLU A 306 8.91 15.46 -10.69
C GLU A 306 8.50 16.66 -9.83
N LEU A 307 7.57 16.45 -8.91
CA LEU A 307 7.13 17.45 -7.94
C LEU A 307 7.49 16.97 -6.55
N CYS A 308 8.38 17.68 -5.85
CA CYS A 308 8.85 17.31 -4.52
C CYS A 308 8.28 18.24 -3.45
N TYR A 309 7.89 17.65 -2.33
CA TYR A 309 7.32 18.32 -1.17
C TYR A 309 8.14 17.94 0.07
N ASP A 310 8.52 18.93 0.86
CA ASP A 310 9.35 18.70 2.05
C ASP A 310 8.67 17.77 3.07
N ASP A 311 7.34 17.83 3.15
CA ASP A 311 6.52 17.01 4.04
C ASP A 311 5.09 16.78 3.57
N LEU A 312 4.37 16.00 4.37
CA LEU A 312 3.00 15.58 4.10
C LEU A 312 2.00 16.75 4.07
N GLU A 313 2.21 17.80 4.87
CA GLU A 313 1.34 18.99 4.85
C GLU A 313 1.46 19.76 3.53
N LYS A 314 2.69 19.90 3.01
CA LYS A 314 2.92 20.48 1.69
C LYS A 314 2.29 19.65 0.58
N LEU A 315 2.41 18.32 0.62
CA LEU A 315 1.74 17.43 -0.34
C LEU A 315 0.21 17.60 -0.27
N LYS A 316 -0.36 17.66 0.93
CA LYS A 316 -1.81 17.82 1.16
C LYS A 316 -2.34 19.13 0.58
N GLN A 317 -1.60 20.22 0.73
CA GLN A 317 -1.94 21.53 0.14
C GLN A 317 -1.92 21.47 -1.40
N ALA A 318 -1.05 20.65 -1.98
CA ALA A 318 -0.88 20.53 -3.43
C ALA A 318 -1.81 19.52 -4.12
N VAL A 319 -2.68 18.79 -3.40
CA VAL A 319 -3.55 17.75 -3.98
C VAL A 319 -4.40 18.26 -5.15
N LYS A 320 -4.93 19.49 -5.05
CA LYS A 320 -5.75 20.08 -6.13
C LYS A 320 -4.97 20.33 -7.41
N ASP A 321 -3.71 20.75 -7.30
CA ASP A 321 -2.87 21.02 -8.46
C ASP A 321 -2.28 19.73 -9.03
N LEU A 322 -1.92 18.77 -8.16
CA LEU A 322 -1.59 17.41 -8.57
C LEU A 322 -2.73 16.76 -9.35
N LEU A 323 -3.98 16.92 -8.92
CA LEU A 323 -5.13 16.37 -9.62
C LEU A 323 -5.19 16.82 -11.08
N LYS A 324 -5.05 18.13 -11.32
CA LYS A 324 -5.06 18.71 -12.68
C LYS A 324 -3.94 18.12 -13.55
N ILE A 325 -2.74 17.98 -12.99
CA ILE A 325 -1.59 17.41 -13.69
C ILE A 325 -1.84 15.93 -14.03
N LEU A 326 -2.35 15.15 -13.08
CA LEU A 326 -2.58 13.72 -13.28
C LEU A 326 -3.72 13.42 -14.25
N GLU A 327 -4.68 14.33 -14.41
CA GLU A 327 -5.74 14.20 -15.42
C GLU A 327 -5.19 14.19 -16.86
N GLU A 328 -4.03 14.80 -17.12
CA GLU A 328 -3.36 14.77 -18.44
C GLU A 328 -2.89 13.36 -18.85
N LEU A 329 -2.74 12.44 -17.88
CA LEU A 329 -2.47 11.04 -18.19
C LEU A 329 -3.58 10.43 -19.05
N PHE A 330 -4.83 10.88 -18.86
CA PHE A 330 -6.01 10.39 -19.56
C PHE A 330 -6.35 11.16 -20.84
N ALA A 331 -5.56 12.18 -21.19
CA ALA A 331 -5.76 13.01 -22.38
C ALA A 331 -5.28 12.33 -23.67
#